data_AF-A0A8T5BMG2-F1
#
_entry.id   AF-A0A8T5BMG2-F1
#
_cell.length_a   1.000
_cell.length_b   1.000
_cell.length_c   1.000
_cell.angle_alpha   90.00
_cell.angle_beta   90.00
_cell.angle_gamma   90.00
#
_symmetry.space_group_name_H-M   'P 1'
#
loop_
_entity.id
_entity.type
_entity.pdbx_description
1 polymer ?
#
loop_
_entity_poly.entity_id
_entity_poly.type
_entity_poly.pdbx_seq_one_letter_code
_entity_poly.pdbx_strand_id
1 'polypeptide(L)'
;MIIKDLFEYNWHCRKKFLKSMAELPWETVTENCGASFDSIRDIFIHSLQAEQFWIRLLTKKSAQGIWETPFSKFSSVKEIQDYAEKVEAETKEFLNSLTDEKLKGVIEFTGWDKKTHKHKVEDVLIHMVEEEIHHRGELLCIYWQHDIQPPYTSYMSYKGEV
;
A
#
# COMPACT_ATOMS: atom_id res chain seq x y z
N MET A 1 -4.84 -3.63 19.23
CA MET A 1 -4.42 -4.86 18.53
C MET A 1 -3.26 -4.52 17.62
N ILE A 2 -2.17 -5.30 17.65
CA ILE A 2 -0.90 -5.00 16.96
C ILE A 2 -1.12 -4.68 15.46
N ILE A 3 -2.00 -5.41 14.77
CA ILE A 3 -2.21 -5.20 13.34
C ILE A 3 -2.72 -3.78 12.99
N LYS A 4 -3.61 -3.18 13.80
CA LYS A 4 -4.10 -1.82 13.54
C LYS A 4 -2.96 -0.79 13.62
N ASP A 5 -2.10 -0.93 14.63
CA ASP A 5 -0.96 -0.03 14.84
C ASP A 5 0.08 -0.17 13.71
N LEU A 6 0.23 -1.37 13.13
CA LEU A 6 1.08 -1.57 11.94
C LEU A 6 0.51 -0.91 10.68
N PHE A 7 -0.81 -0.95 10.46
CA PHE A 7 -1.45 -0.19 9.38
C PHE A 7 -1.29 1.32 9.57
N GLU A 8 -1.51 1.82 10.79
CA GLU A 8 -1.32 3.25 11.10
C GLU A 8 0.13 3.69 10.88
N TYR A 9 1.11 2.88 11.29
CA TYR A 9 2.52 3.11 10.97
C TYR A 9 2.78 3.15 9.46
N ASN A 10 2.20 2.21 8.72
CA ASN A 10 2.35 2.17 7.28
C ASN A 10 1.78 3.43 6.60
N TRP A 11 0.57 3.84 6.96
CA TRP A 11 -0.05 5.07 6.46
C TRP A 11 0.71 6.33 6.86
N HIS A 12 1.32 6.35 8.05
CA HIS A 12 2.18 7.45 8.47
C HIS A 12 3.39 7.61 7.54
N CYS A 13 4.11 6.52 7.28
CA CYS A 13 5.23 6.50 6.35
C CYS A 13 4.79 6.85 4.92
N ARG A 14 3.66 6.30 4.47
CA ARG A 14 3.04 6.60 3.16
C ARG A 14 2.81 8.09 2.97
N LYS A 15 2.24 8.77 3.97
CA LYS A 15 2.00 10.22 3.94
C LYS A 15 3.29 11.02 3.83
N LYS A 16 4.35 10.60 4.53
CA LYS A 16 5.67 11.24 4.40
C LYS A 16 6.27 11.04 3.00
N PHE A 17 6.11 9.85 2.41
CA PHE A 17 6.49 9.59 1.01
C PHE A 17 5.70 10.44 0.01
N LEU A 18 4.37 10.54 0.14
CA LEU A 18 3.55 11.40 -0.73
C LEU A 18 4.01 12.86 -0.69
N LYS A 19 4.31 13.36 0.51
CA LYS A 19 4.86 14.71 0.66
C LYS A 19 6.20 14.86 -0.07
N SER A 20 7.11 13.91 0.11
CA SER A 20 8.41 13.94 -0.57
C SER A 20 8.26 13.84 -2.09
N MET A 21 7.38 12.98 -2.61
CA MET A 21 7.09 12.85 -4.04
C MET A 21 6.58 14.17 -4.63
N ALA A 22 5.78 14.93 -3.89
CA ALA A 22 5.25 16.21 -4.34
C ALA A 22 6.32 17.31 -4.49
N GLU A 23 7.50 17.13 -3.90
CA GLU A 23 8.64 18.05 -3.97
C GLU A 23 9.60 17.70 -5.12
N LEU A 24 9.43 16.54 -5.76
CA LEU A 24 10.28 16.08 -6.87
C LEU A 24 9.74 16.54 -8.23
N PRO A 25 10.62 16.72 -9.25
CA PRO A 25 10.19 16.82 -10.64
C PRO A 25 9.35 15.60 -11.02
N TRP A 26 8.26 15.80 -11.76
CA TRP A 26 7.37 14.71 -12.16
C TRP A 26 8.10 13.68 -13.04
N GLU A 27 9.07 14.14 -13.83
CA GLU A 27 9.97 13.30 -14.61
C GLU A 27 10.72 12.31 -13.72
N THR A 28 11.26 12.74 -12.58
CA THR A 28 11.93 11.85 -11.62
C THR A 28 10.97 10.85 -10.98
N VAL A 29 9.72 11.26 -10.75
CA VAL A 29 8.69 10.37 -10.17
C VAL A 29 8.28 9.27 -11.15
N THR A 30 8.45 9.49 -12.46
CA THR A 30 7.93 8.61 -13.53
C THR A 30 8.98 7.97 -14.42
N GLU A 31 10.26 8.36 -14.32
CA GLU A 31 11.35 7.74 -15.07
C GLU A 31 11.60 6.30 -14.63
N ASN A 32 12.20 5.53 -15.52
CA ASN A 32 12.51 4.14 -15.22
C ASN A 32 13.61 4.04 -14.15
N CYS A 33 13.35 3.32 -13.07
CA CYS A 33 14.27 3.13 -11.94
C CYS A 33 14.83 1.70 -11.84
N GLY A 34 14.51 0.81 -12.79
CA GLY A 34 15.07 -0.54 -12.88
C GLY A 34 14.70 -1.50 -11.74
N ALA A 35 13.58 -1.26 -11.05
CA ALA A 35 13.11 -2.07 -9.91
C ALA A 35 11.92 -2.97 -10.27
N SER A 36 11.23 -3.49 -9.25
CA SER A 36 10.06 -4.38 -9.35
C SER A 36 8.94 -3.81 -10.23
N PHE A 37 8.74 -2.50 -10.18
CA PHE A 37 7.92 -1.72 -11.09
C PHE A 37 8.76 -0.58 -11.68
N ASP A 38 8.36 -0.12 -12.86
CA ASP A 38 9.22 0.72 -13.69
C ASP A 38 9.61 2.04 -13.02
N SER A 39 8.79 2.64 -12.15
CA SER A 39 9.06 3.97 -11.56
C SER A 39 8.64 4.10 -10.10
N ILE A 40 9.09 5.18 -9.43
CA ILE A 40 8.64 5.55 -8.06
C ILE A 40 7.10 5.58 -8.00
N ARG A 41 6.47 6.21 -9.01
CA ARG A 41 5.01 6.24 -9.16
C ARG A 41 4.42 4.82 -9.14
N ASP A 42 4.96 3.94 -9.96
CA ASP A 42 4.36 2.62 -10.21
C ASP A 42 4.50 1.71 -8.99
N ILE A 43 5.66 1.72 -8.31
CA ILE A 43 5.88 1.00 -7.04
C ILE A 43 4.88 1.48 -5.97
N PHE A 44 4.71 2.81 -5.87
CA PHE A 44 3.81 3.40 -4.89
C PHE A 44 2.34 3.02 -5.18
N ILE A 45 1.89 3.15 -6.43
CA ILE A 45 0.52 2.81 -6.82
C ILE A 45 0.26 1.32 -6.65
N HIS A 46 1.23 0.46 -6.96
CA HIS A 46 1.09 -0.99 -6.76
C HIS A 46 0.77 -1.31 -5.29
N SER A 47 1.48 -0.68 -4.34
CA SER A 47 1.21 -0.83 -2.91
C SER A 47 -0.24 -0.45 -2.55
N LEU A 48 -0.76 0.64 -3.12
CA LEU A 48 -2.15 1.07 -2.93
C LEU A 48 -3.17 0.09 -3.54
N GLN A 49 -2.88 -0.41 -4.74
CA GLN A 49 -3.71 -1.39 -5.43
C GLN A 49 -3.78 -2.71 -4.65
N ALA A 50 -2.65 -3.18 -4.10
CA ALA A 50 -2.59 -4.37 -3.27
C ALA A 50 -3.45 -4.25 -2.02
N GLU A 51 -3.33 -3.15 -1.29
CA GLU A 51 -4.16 -2.89 -0.11
C GLU A 51 -5.65 -2.85 -0.47
N GLN A 52 -6.01 -2.07 -1.49
CA GLN A 52 -7.41 -1.93 -1.91
C GLN A 52 -8.01 -3.26 -2.35
N PHE A 53 -7.26 -4.04 -3.14
CA PHE A 53 -7.70 -5.32 -3.65
C PHE A 53 -8.10 -6.26 -2.50
N TRP A 54 -7.19 -6.46 -1.55
CA TRP A 54 -7.43 -7.35 -0.41
C TRP A 54 -8.56 -6.85 0.49
N ILE A 55 -8.65 -5.54 0.75
CA ILE A 55 -9.73 -4.98 1.56
C ILE A 55 -11.09 -5.15 0.91
N ARG A 56 -11.16 -5.00 -0.42
CA ARG A 56 -12.42 -5.23 -1.14
C ARG A 56 -12.81 -6.69 -1.12
N LEU A 57 -11.87 -7.63 -1.25
CA LEU A 57 -12.16 -9.06 -1.06
C LEU A 57 -12.66 -9.36 0.36
N LEU A 58 -11.95 -8.87 1.39
CA LEU A 58 -12.32 -9.05 2.81
C LEU A 58 -13.72 -8.48 3.13
N THR A 59 -14.11 -7.40 2.45
CA THR A 59 -15.42 -6.75 2.63
C THR A 59 -16.48 -7.21 1.63
N LYS A 60 -16.18 -8.19 0.78
CA LYS A 60 -17.06 -8.69 -0.30
C LYS A 60 -17.52 -7.59 -1.27
N LYS A 61 -16.71 -6.52 -1.43
CA LYS A 61 -16.87 -5.47 -2.43
C LYS A 61 -16.15 -5.90 -3.73
N SER A 62 -16.52 -5.29 -4.86
CA SER A 62 -15.88 -5.62 -6.15
C SER A 62 -14.43 -5.13 -6.20
N ALA A 63 -13.51 -6.06 -6.45
CA ALA A 63 -12.09 -5.78 -6.70
C ALA A 63 -11.75 -5.74 -8.20
N GLN A 64 -12.76 -5.83 -9.08
CA GLN A 64 -12.58 -5.80 -10.53
C GLN A 64 -12.00 -4.46 -10.99
N GLY A 65 -11.03 -4.49 -11.90
CA GLY A 65 -10.45 -3.30 -12.50
C GLY A 65 -9.28 -2.70 -11.72
N ILE A 66 -8.99 -3.19 -10.51
CA ILE A 66 -7.88 -2.66 -9.69
C ILE A 66 -6.55 -2.91 -10.40
N TRP A 67 -6.26 -4.18 -10.73
CA TRP A 67 -5.01 -4.57 -11.39
C TRP A 67 -4.97 -4.21 -12.88
N GLU A 68 -6.13 -4.05 -13.51
CA GLU A 68 -6.25 -3.65 -14.91
C GLU A 68 -6.13 -2.13 -15.09
N THR A 69 -6.18 -1.34 -14.01
CA THR A 69 -5.97 0.10 -14.07
C THR A 69 -4.48 0.36 -14.27
N PRO A 70 -4.05 0.86 -15.45
CA PRO A 70 -2.63 1.09 -15.71
C PRO A 70 -2.11 2.23 -14.85
N PHE A 71 -0.87 2.12 -14.37
CA PHE A 71 -0.24 3.14 -13.55
C PHE A 71 -0.17 4.52 -14.25
N SER A 72 -0.10 4.53 -15.58
CA SER A 72 -0.10 5.75 -16.40
C SER A 72 -1.38 6.57 -16.33
N LYS A 73 -2.48 6.04 -15.77
CA LYS A 73 -3.68 6.83 -15.47
C LYS A 73 -3.48 7.84 -14.34
N PHE A 74 -2.44 7.67 -13.52
CA PHE A 74 -2.08 8.58 -12.46
C PHE A 74 -1.02 9.55 -12.99
N SER A 75 -1.47 10.74 -13.34
CA SER A 75 -0.71 11.76 -14.07
C SER A 75 -0.12 12.85 -13.17
N SER A 76 -0.41 12.79 -11.86
CA SER A 76 0.17 13.71 -10.88
C SER A 76 0.22 13.08 -9.48
N VAL A 77 1.09 13.61 -8.62
CA VAL A 77 1.14 13.22 -7.19
C VAL A 77 -0.20 13.48 -6.49
N LYS A 78 -0.95 14.50 -6.92
CA LYS A 78 -2.28 14.81 -6.37
C LYS A 78 -3.27 13.68 -6.62
N GLU A 79 -3.31 13.11 -7.83
CA GLU A 79 -4.19 11.98 -8.14
C GLU A 79 -3.81 10.72 -7.35
N ILE A 80 -2.51 10.49 -7.13
CA ILE A 80 -2.02 9.38 -6.30
C ILE A 80 -2.43 9.60 -4.84
N GLN A 81 -2.31 10.82 -4.33
CA GLN A 81 -2.74 11.17 -2.97
C GLN A 81 -4.26 10.95 -2.80
N ASP A 82 -5.08 11.44 -3.73
CA ASP A 82 -6.53 11.28 -3.68
C ASP A 82 -6.93 9.79 -3.70
N TYR A 83 -6.19 8.96 -4.44
CA TYR A 83 -6.36 7.51 -4.42
C TYR A 83 -5.93 6.90 -3.08
N ALA A 84 -4.76 7.28 -2.55
CA ALA A 84 -4.26 6.80 -1.27
C ALA A 84 -5.22 7.11 -0.12
N GLU A 85 -5.81 8.30 -0.09
CA GLU A 85 -6.80 8.71 0.90
C GLU A 85 -8.08 7.85 0.82
N LYS A 86 -8.52 7.51 -0.39
CA LYS A 86 -9.67 6.62 -0.59
C LYS A 86 -9.37 5.20 -0.11
N VAL A 87 -8.20 4.66 -0.42
CA VAL A 87 -7.78 3.32 0.04
C VAL A 87 -7.66 3.28 1.56
N GLU A 88 -6.98 4.26 2.17
CA GLU A 88 -6.86 4.38 3.62
C GLU A 88 -8.25 4.43 4.29
N ALA A 89 -9.19 5.20 3.74
CA ALA A 89 -10.55 5.28 4.27
C ALA A 89 -11.30 3.93 4.21
N GLU A 90 -11.23 3.23 3.08
CA GLU A 90 -11.83 1.88 2.92
C GLU A 90 -11.22 0.89 3.93
N THR A 91 -9.89 0.89 4.08
CA THR A 91 -9.20 0.00 5.02
C THR A 91 -9.53 0.34 6.47
N LYS A 92 -9.54 1.62 6.83
CA LYS A 92 -9.86 2.09 8.19
C LYS A 92 -11.28 1.70 8.59
N GLU A 93 -12.24 1.79 7.68
CA GLU A 93 -13.60 1.29 7.87
C GLU A 93 -13.59 -0.21 8.25
N PHE A 94 -12.88 -1.03 7.47
CA PHE A 94 -12.75 -2.46 7.74
C PHE A 94 -12.11 -2.74 9.10
N LEU A 95 -10.94 -2.12 9.37
CA LEU A 95 -10.21 -2.30 10.64
C LEU A 95 -11.05 -1.88 11.84
N ASN A 96 -11.85 -0.82 11.76
CA ASN A 96 -12.74 -0.42 12.84
C ASN A 96 -13.82 -1.46 13.14
N SER A 97 -14.24 -2.23 12.15
CA SER A 97 -15.21 -3.32 12.31
C SER A 97 -14.59 -4.65 12.75
N LEU A 98 -13.26 -4.72 12.85
CA LEU A 98 -12.51 -5.96 13.06
C LEU A 98 -12.64 -6.45 14.51
N THR A 99 -13.00 -7.73 14.65
CA THR A 99 -13.11 -8.45 15.92
C THR A 99 -12.20 -9.67 15.92
N ASP A 100 -11.90 -10.23 17.09
CA ASP A 100 -11.09 -11.46 17.22
C ASP A 100 -11.70 -12.65 16.46
N GLU A 101 -13.03 -12.70 16.36
CA GLU A 101 -13.73 -13.70 15.57
C GLU A 101 -13.52 -13.49 14.07
N LYS A 102 -13.64 -12.23 13.59
CA LYS A 102 -13.39 -11.91 12.17
C LYS A 102 -11.96 -12.22 11.75
N LEU A 103 -10.97 -11.99 12.61
CA LEU A 103 -9.56 -12.32 12.34
C LEU A 103 -9.33 -13.80 12.08
N LYS A 104 -10.02 -14.66 12.84
CA LYS A 104 -9.97 -16.12 12.70
C LYS A 104 -10.80 -16.63 11.51
N GLY A 105 -11.59 -15.76 10.90
CA GLY A 105 -12.36 -16.05 9.70
C GLY A 105 -11.47 -16.43 8.52
N VAL A 106 -12.07 -17.09 7.54
CA VAL A 106 -11.41 -17.51 6.31
C VAL A 106 -12.09 -16.84 5.12
N ILE A 107 -11.28 -16.34 4.19
CA ILE A 107 -11.75 -15.91 2.87
C ILE A 107 -11.37 -16.92 1.81
N GLU A 108 -12.21 -17.01 0.78
CA GLU A 108 -11.92 -17.78 -0.42
C GLU A 108 -11.69 -16.81 -1.57
N PHE A 109 -10.60 -17.01 -2.30
CA PHE A 109 -10.21 -16.18 -3.42
C PHE A 109 -9.78 -17.07 -4.58
N THR A 110 -10.32 -16.83 -5.77
CA THR A 110 -9.87 -17.52 -6.97
C THR A 110 -8.74 -16.70 -7.60
N GLY A 111 -7.53 -17.27 -7.55
CA GLY A 111 -6.33 -16.67 -8.10
C GLY A 111 -6.32 -16.63 -9.62
N TRP A 112 -5.33 -15.94 -10.18
CA TRP A 112 -5.09 -15.91 -11.62
C TRP A 112 -4.75 -17.28 -12.20
N ASP A 113 -4.26 -18.19 -11.36
CA ASP A 113 -4.07 -19.61 -11.67
C ASP A 113 -5.39 -20.40 -11.79
N LYS A 114 -6.54 -19.72 -11.66
CA LYS A 114 -7.90 -20.27 -11.65
C LYS A 114 -8.16 -21.25 -10.51
N LYS A 115 -7.30 -21.31 -9.50
CA LYS A 115 -7.51 -22.12 -8.31
C LYS A 115 -8.12 -21.27 -7.21
N THR A 116 -9.00 -21.88 -6.43
CA THR A 116 -9.54 -21.26 -5.22
C THR A 116 -8.60 -21.53 -4.07
N HIS A 117 -8.10 -20.45 -3.49
CA HIS A 117 -7.25 -20.43 -2.31
C HIS A 117 -8.08 -20.02 -1.10
N LYS A 118 -7.73 -20.57 0.07
CA LYS A 118 -8.36 -20.21 1.35
C LYS A 118 -7.31 -19.60 2.25
N HIS A 119 -7.56 -18.40 2.74
CA HIS A 119 -6.65 -17.68 3.62
C HIS A 119 -7.37 -17.20 4.86
N LYS A 120 -6.69 -17.21 6.02
CA LYS A 120 -7.23 -16.52 7.20
C LYS A 120 -7.21 -15.02 6.95
N VAL A 121 -8.19 -14.33 7.53
CA VAL A 121 -8.23 -12.85 7.49
C VAL A 121 -6.96 -12.26 8.10
N GLU A 122 -6.49 -12.82 9.22
CA GLU A 122 -5.23 -12.40 9.86
C GLU A 122 -4.03 -12.50 8.92
N ASP A 123 -3.86 -13.62 8.21
CA ASP A 123 -2.74 -13.83 7.28
C ASP A 123 -2.78 -12.81 6.12
N VAL A 124 -3.97 -12.50 5.61
CA VAL A 124 -4.16 -11.48 4.55
C VAL A 124 -3.78 -10.08 5.04
N LEU A 125 -4.18 -9.73 6.27
CA LEU A 125 -3.82 -8.43 6.85
C LEU A 125 -2.31 -8.31 7.10
N ILE A 126 -1.67 -9.39 7.55
CA ILE A 126 -0.21 -9.42 7.71
C ILE A 126 0.48 -9.27 6.35
N HIS A 127 0.02 -9.98 5.32
CA HIS A 127 0.54 -9.83 3.96
C HIS A 127 0.42 -8.39 3.47
N MET A 128 -0.72 -7.73 3.65
CA MET A 128 -0.85 -6.33 3.24
C MET A 128 0.12 -5.38 3.97
N VAL A 129 0.34 -5.59 5.27
CA VAL A 129 1.32 -4.80 6.03
C VAL A 129 2.73 -5.02 5.50
N GLU A 130 3.07 -6.29 5.23
CA GLU A 130 4.37 -6.70 4.72
C GLU A 130 4.61 -6.17 3.31
N GLU A 131 3.62 -6.25 2.41
CA GLU A 131 3.69 -5.75 1.03
C GLU A 131 4.06 -4.26 0.99
N GLU A 132 3.44 -3.44 1.84
CA GLU A 132 3.76 -2.01 1.92
C GLU A 132 5.14 -1.75 2.55
N ILE A 133 5.58 -2.58 3.52
CA ILE A 133 6.94 -2.48 4.07
C ILE A 133 7.97 -2.85 2.98
N HIS A 134 7.71 -3.92 2.22
CA HIS A 134 8.54 -4.43 1.15
C HIS A 134 8.78 -3.37 0.08
N HIS A 135 7.71 -2.84 -0.51
CA HIS A 135 7.80 -1.81 -1.55
C HIS A 135 8.28 -0.46 -1.00
N ARG A 136 7.99 -0.13 0.26
CA ARG A 136 8.62 1.02 0.90
C ARG A 136 10.14 0.84 0.99
N GLY A 137 10.63 -0.36 1.28
CA GLY A 137 12.06 -0.68 1.25
C GLY A 137 12.68 -0.43 -0.13
N GLU A 138 11.99 -0.83 -1.19
CA GLU A 138 12.40 -0.53 -2.57
C GLU A 138 12.44 0.98 -2.84
N LEU A 139 11.40 1.72 -2.45
CA LEU A 139 11.35 3.18 -2.60
C LEU A 139 12.49 3.89 -1.86
N LEU A 140 12.83 3.45 -0.64
CA LEU A 140 13.99 3.98 0.09
C LEU A 140 15.28 3.82 -0.71
N CYS A 141 15.48 2.64 -1.31
CA CYS A 141 16.64 2.34 -2.15
C CYS A 141 16.68 3.24 -3.40
N ILE A 142 15.56 3.37 -4.11
CA ILE A 142 15.47 4.23 -5.30
C ILE A 142 15.76 5.69 -4.94
N TYR A 143 15.22 6.20 -3.84
CA TYR A 143 15.51 7.56 -3.41
C TYR A 143 17.02 7.80 -3.22
N TRP A 144 17.72 6.89 -2.54
CA TRP A 144 19.18 6.99 -2.39
C TRP A 144 19.93 6.90 -3.72
N GLN A 145 19.48 6.07 -4.67
CA GLN A 145 20.09 5.97 -6.00
C GLN A 145 19.99 7.27 -6.81
N HIS A 146 18.99 8.10 -6.53
CA HIS A 146 18.80 9.42 -7.13
C HIS A 146 19.42 10.56 -6.30
N ASP A 147 20.24 10.25 -5.28
CA ASP A 147 20.80 11.22 -4.33
C ASP A 147 19.71 12.06 -3.60
N ILE A 148 18.51 11.51 -3.45
CA ILE A 148 17.39 12.12 -2.73
C ILE A 148 17.35 11.53 -1.32
N GLN A 149 17.24 12.38 -0.30
CA GLN A 149 17.07 11.90 1.07
C GLN A 149 15.66 11.32 1.25
N PRO A 150 15.50 10.01 1.51
CA PRO A 150 14.18 9.44 1.71
C PRO A 150 13.57 9.87 3.03
N PRO A 151 12.22 9.97 3.10
CA PRO A 151 11.51 10.25 4.34
C PRO A 151 11.38 9.00 5.23
N TYR A 152 12.50 8.32 5.50
CA TYR A 152 12.55 7.13 6.34
C TYR A 152 12.03 7.43 7.75
N THR A 153 11.15 6.57 8.25
CA THR A 153 10.71 6.58 9.65
C THR A 153 10.69 5.15 10.14
N SER A 154 11.48 4.85 11.17
CA SER A 154 11.42 3.55 11.83
C SER A 154 10.15 3.42 12.65
N TYR A 155 9.71 2.19 12.93
CA TYR A 155 8.55 1.97 13.80
C TYR A 155 8.76 2.57 15.21
N MET A 156 9.98 2.51 15.75
CA MET A 156 10.29 3.11 17.06
C MET A 156 10.22 4.64 17.04
N SER A 157 10.67 5.27 15.95
CA SER A 157 10.52 6.71 15.74
C SER A 157 9.06 7.12 15.64
N TYR A 158 8.26 6.35 14.89
CA TYR A 158 6.82 6.54 14.79
C TYR A 158 6.15 6.50 16.17
N LYS A 159 6.46 5.51 17.03
CA LYS A 159 5.91 5.42 18.40
C LYS A 159 6.31 6.59 19.30
N GLY A 160 7.36 7.34 18.97
CA GLY A 160 7.72 8.58 19.68
C GLY A 160 7.03 9.83 19.14
N GLU A 161 6.47 9.77 17.92
CA GLU A 161 5.76 10.87 17.27
C GLU A 161 4.25 10.89 17.59
N VAL A 162 3.67 9.74 17.98
CA VAL A 162 2.21 9.56 18.23
C VAL A 162 1.86 9.28 19.69
#